data_AF-A0A940QUD1-F1
#
_entry.id   AF-A0A940QUD1-F1
#
_cell.length_a   1.000
_cell.length_b   1.000
_cell.length_c   1.000
_cell.angle_alpha   90.00
_cell.angle_beta   90.00
_cell.angle_gamma   90.00
#
_symmetry.space_group_name_H-M   'P 1'
#
loop_
_entity.id
_entity.type
_entity.pdbx_description
1 polymer ?
#
loop_
_entity_poly.entity_id
_entity_poly.type
_entity_poly.pdbx_seq_one_letter_code
_entity_poly.pdbx_strand_id
1 'polypeptide(L)'
;MRRAMRTVVATLALVASAAPCLAMAVPIGPGRPLGERGFEQHLRTNPELRTFVALRGYPDWVEEVEVDSGLPLDAYELRLYYLRLDREVAFTRAFILGHPKMSLRLFDRPIAPVDRVRIEESYLAKDPARRAELAADRAVAAAEHAERAADGVERLADRAEHFSEEMESDFHRHLRK
;
A
#
# COMPACT_ATOMS: atom_id res chain seq x y z
N MET A 1 -56.65 18.37 41.96
CA MET A 1 -56.23 19.63 41.34
C MET A 1 -54.76 19.53 40.96
N ARG A 2 -54.45 19.89 39.69
CA ARG A 2 -53.16 20.33 39.11
C ARG A 2 -52.04 19.30 38.85
N ARG A 3 -51.98 18.97 37.55
CA ARG A 3 -50.85 18.49 36.73
C ARG A 3 -49.60 19.38 36.84
N ALA A 4 -48.42 18.77 36.70
CA ALA A 4 -47.21 19.33 36.08
C ALA A 4 -46.35 18.11 35.66
N MET A 5 -46.36 17.61 34.42
CA MET A 5 -45.90 18.19 33.16
C MET A 5 -44.47 18.74 33.25
N ARG A 6 -43.48 17.86 33.03
CA ARG A 6 -42.12 18.25 32.63
C ARG A 6 -41.77 17.48 31.37
N THR A 7 -41.70 18.25 30.30
CA THR A 7 -41.56 17.86 28.90
C THR A 7 -40.14 17.40 28.63
N VAL A 8 -40.03 16.24 27.99
CA VAL A 8 -38.82 15.68 27.41
C VAL A 8 -38.47 16.47 26.15
N VAL A 9 -37.25 17.00 26.06
CA VAL A 9 -36.65 17.41 24.79
C VAL A 9 -35.21 16.89 24.79
N ALA A 10 -35.04 15.64 24.36
CA ALA A 10 -33.74 15.10 24.00
C ALA A 10 -33.55 15.34 22.50
N THR A 11 -32.77 16.36 22.17
CA THR A 11 -32.38 16.70 20.80
C THR A 11 -31.39 15.64 20.32
N LEU A 12 -31.89 14.60 19.64
CA LEU A 12 -31.05 13.67 18.91
C LEU A 12 -30.60 14.35 17.62
N ALA A 13 -29.39 14.91 17.64
CA ALA A 13 -28.70 15.32 16.43
C ALA A 13 -28.31 14.05 15.66
N LEU A 14 -29.17 13.67 14.71
CA LEU A 14 -28.90 12.62 13.75
C LEU A 14 -27.85 13.16 12.76
N VAL A 15 -26.57 13.02 13.09
CA VAL A 15 -25.51 13.17 12.10
C VAL A 15 -25.58 11.94 11.22
N ALA A 16 -26.28 12.08 10.09
CA ALA A 16 -26.22 11.15 8.99
C ALA A 16 -24.81 11.21 8.40
N SER A 17 -23.90 10.40 8.93
CA SER A 17 -22.67 10.06 8.23
C SER A 17 -23.07 9.25 6.99
N ALA A 18 -23.11 9.93 5.85
CA ALA A 18 -23.08 9.28 4.55
C ALA A 18 -21.72 8.59 4.39
N ALA A 19 -21.59 7.40 4.98
CA ALA A 19 -20.52 6.49 4.63
C ALA A 19 -20.82 6.00 3.20
N PRO A 20 -19.85 6.05 2.27
CA PRO A 20 -20.00 5.31 1.03
C PRO A 20 -20.12 3.83 1.39
N CYS A 21 -21.33 3.28 1.34
CA CYS A 21 -21.61 1.85 1.34
C CYS A 21 -21.11 1.25 0.00
N LEU A 22 -19.80 1.27 -0.22
CA LEU A 22 -19.15 0.16 -0.87
C LEU A 22 -18.75 -0.74 0.29
N ALA A 23 -19.51 -1.82 0.49
CA ALA A 23 -19.19 -2.83 1.49
C ALA A 23 -17.76 -3.32 1.22
N MET A 24 -16.79 -2.77 1.96
CA MET A 24 -15.45 -3.29 2.06
C MET A 24 -15.61 -4.62 2.78
N ALA A 25 -15.67 -5.71 2.02
CA ALA A 25 -15.86 -7.04 2.58
C ALA A 25 -14.80 -7.29 3.65
N VAL A 26 -15.25 -7.76 4.82
CA VAL A 26 -14.36 -7.94 5.98
C VAL A 26 -13.66 -9.29 5.81
N PRO A 27 -12.33 -9.37 5.87
CA PRO A 27 -11.64 -10.66 5.81
C PRO A 27 -12.06 -11.56 6.98
N ILE A 28 -12.47 -12.79 6.68
CA ILE A 28 -12.92 -13.80 7.66
C ILE A 28 -11.72 -14.57 8.25
N GLY A 29 -10.52 -14.39 7.70
CA GLY A 29 -9.30 -15.02 8.19
C GLY A 29 -8.03 -14.50 7.50
N PRO A 30 -6.86 -15.08 7.82
CA PRO A 30 -5.62 -14.73 7.16
C PRO A 30 -5.64 -15.17 5.69
N GLY A 31 -5.04 -14.36 4.82
CA GLY A 31 -4.89 -14.71 3.42
C GLY A 31 -4.05 -15.97 3.23
N ARG A 32 -4.54 -16.89 2.38
CA ARG A 32 -3.81 -18.10 2.00
C ARG A 32 -2.86 -17.76 0.86
N PRO A 33 -1.54 -17.97 1.02
CA PRO A 33 -0.60 -17.70 -0.06
C PRO A 33 -0.79 -18.66 -1.22
N LEU A 34 -0.95 -18.09 -2.42
CA LEU A 34 -1.04 -18.83 -3.66
C LEU A 34 0.37 -19.08 -4.20
N GLY A 35 0.68 -20.35 -4.46
CA GLY A 35 1.86 -20.70 -5.23
C GLY A 35 1.67 -20.40 -6.72
N GLU A 36 2.76 -20.45 -7.48
CA GLU A 36 2.79 -20.13 -8.91
C GLU A 36 1.70 -20.87 -9.71
N ARG A 37 1.57 -22.19 -9.53
CA ARG A 37 0.53 -22.99 -10.20
C ARG A 37 -0.90 -22.55 -9.87
N GLY A 38 -1.14 -22.17 -8.62
CA GLY A 38 -2.46 -21.67 -8.20
C GLY A 38 -2.75 -20.33 -8.86
N PHE A 39 -1.77 -19.43 -8.88
CA PHE A 39 -1.91 -18.13 -9.53
C PHE A 39 -2.11 -18.24 -11.05
N GLU A 40 -1.39 -19.15 -11.73
CA GLU A 40 -1.59 -19.42 -13.15
C GLU A 40 -3.03 -19.86 -13.47
N GLN A 41 -3.67 -20.63 -12.60
CA GLN A 41 -5.05 -21.04 -12.78
C GLN A 41 -6.01 -19.85 -12.74
N HIS A 42 -5.78 -18.88 -11.85
CA HIS A 42 -6.51 -17.61 -11.84
C HIS A 42 -6.26 -16.81 -13.13
N LEU A 43 -5.02 -16.75 -13.63
CA LEU A 43 -4.70 -16.06 -14.88
C LEU A 43 -5.40 -16.67 -16.10
N ARG A 44 -5.61 -17.99 -16.12
CA ARG A 44 -6.34 -18.66 -17.22
C ARG A 44 -7.83 -18.31 -17.19
N THR A 45 -8.41 -18.29 -15.99
CA THR A 45 -9.86 -18.13 -15.79
C THR A 45 -10.32 -16.67 -15.74
N ASN A 46 -9.41 -15.73 -15.49
CA ASN A 46 -9.71 -14.31 -15.34
C ASN A 46 -8.97 -13.45 -16.38
N PRO A 47 -9.65 -13.00 -17.45
CA PRO A 47 -9.02 -12.20 -18.51
C PRO A 47 -8.59 -10.80 -18.04
N GLU A 48 -9.29 -10.21 -17.07
CA GLU A 48 -8.94 -8.89 -16.53
C GLU A 48 -7.66 -8.96 -15.71
N LEU A 49 -7.55 -9.96 -14.82
CA LEU A 49 -6.34 -10.22 -14.06
C LEU A 49 -5.15 -10.46 -14.99
N ARG A 50 -5.35 -11.25 -16.05
CA ARG A 50 -4.31 -11.53 -17.04
C ARG A 50 -3.86 -10.25 -17.76
N THR A 51 -4.79 -9.39 -18.16
CA THR A 51 -4.48 -8.10 -18.78
C THR A 51 -3.74 -7.19 -17.81
N PHE A 52 -4.17 -7.15 -16.55
CA PHE A 52 -3.54 -6.36 -15.50
C PHE A 52 -2.09 -6.78 -15.27
N VAL A 53 -1.84 -8.09 -15.14
CA VAL A 53 -0.49 -8.65 -14.94
C VAL A 53 0.38 -8.45 -16.19
N ALA A 54 -0.17 -8.56 -17.39
CA ALA A 54 0.57 -8.28 -18.62
C ALA A 54 1.07 -6.81 -18.71
N LEU A 55 0.29 -5.87 -18.17
CA LEU A 55 0.65 -4.44 -18.16
C LEU A 55 1.55 -4.04 -17.00
N ARG A 56 1.34 -4.61 -15.81
CA ARG A 56 2.02 -4.22 -14.56
C ARG A 56 3.22 -5.11 -14.22
N GLY A 57 3.33 -6.28 -14.84
CA GLY A 57 4.24 -7.34 -14.45
C GLY A 57 3.66 -8.27 -13.39
N TYR A 58 4.39 -9.35 -13.11
CA TYR A 58 4.02 -10.33 -12.10
C TYR A 58 4.13 -9.76 -10.68
N PRO A 59 3.18 -10.06 -9.79
CA PRO A 59 3.26 -9.67 -8.38
C PRO A 59 4.36 -10.45 -7.65
N ASP A 60 4.90 -9.84 -6.59
CA ASP A 60 5.90 -10.46 -5.72
C ASP A 60 5.27 -11.53 -4.81
N TRP A 61 4.01 -11.30 -4.42
CA TRP A 61 3.24 -12.19 -3.56
C TRP A 61 1.76 -12.16 -3.91
N VAL A 62 1.08 -13.30 -3.76
CA VAL A 62 -0.35 -13.43 -4.06
C VAL A 62 -1.03 -14.23 -2.96
N GLU A 63 -2.21 -13.76 -2.55
CA GLU A 63 -3.03 -14.43 -1.56
C GLU A 63 -4.48 -14.55 -2.03
N GLU A 64 -5.11 -15.64 -1.64
CA GLU A 64 -6.56 -15.79 -1.67
C GLU A 64 -7.09 -15.52 -0.26
N VAL A 65 -7.97 -14.54 -0.14
CA VAL A 65 -8.53 -14.08 1.14
C VAL A 65 -10.03 -14.35 1.13
N GLU A 66 -10.49 -15.12 2.11
CA GLU A 66 -11.93 -15.28 2.32
C GLU A 66 -12.49 -14.02 2.97
N VAL A 67 -13.57 -13.50 2.39
CA VAL A 67 -14.22 -12.27 2.81
C VAL A 67 -15.70 -12.48 3.03
N ASP A 68 -16.26 -11.75 3.99
CA ASP A 68 -17.70 -11.68 4.21
C ASP A 68 -18.32 -10.77 3.15
N SER A 69 -18.52 -11.33 1.96
CA SER A 69 -19.17 -10.64 0.85
C SER A 69 -20.55 -11.22 0.61
N GLY A 70 -21.57 -10.35 0.53
CA GLY A 70 -22.88 -10.73 0.05
C GLY A 70 -22.90 -10.91 -1.47
N LEU A 71 -23.87 -11.71 -1.96
CA LEU A 71 -24.19 -11.75 -3.38
C LEU A 71 -24.41 -10.31 -3.91
N PRO A 72 -23.91 -9.99 -5.13
CA PRO A 72 -23.42 -10.91 -6.15
C PRO A 72 -21.92 -11.22 -6.09
N LEU A 73 -21.18 -10.76 -5.08
CA LEU A 73 -19.73 -10.91 -5.03
C LEU A 73 -19.34 -12.31 -4.52
N ASP A 74 -18.17 -12.77 -4.98
CA ASP A 74 -17.55 -14.01 -4.55
C ASP A 74 -16.98 -13.85 -3.14
N ALA A 75 -17.14 -14.88 -2.32
CA ALA A 75 -16.63 -14.93 -0.94
C ALA A 75 -15.10 -14.95 -0.88
N TYR A 76 -14.42 -14.97 -2.02
CA TYR A 76 -12.97 -14.95 -2.13
C TYR A 76 -12.48 -13.74 -2.92
N GLU A 77 -11.53 -13.03 -2.32
CA GLU A 77 -10.73 -12.00 -2.94
C GLU A 77 -9.34 -12.53 -3.28
N LEU A 78 -8.89 -12.28 -4.50
CA LEU A 78 -7.51 -12.49 -4.91
C LEU A 78 -6.73 -11.18 -4.71
N ARG A 79 -5.75 -11.19 -3.80
CA ARG A 79 -4.92 -10.03 -3.47
C ARG A 79 -3.52 -10.20 -4.03
N LEU A 80 -3.09 -9.22 -4.80
CA LEU A 80 -1.78 -9.15 -5.41
C LEU A 80 -0.96 -8.08 -4.69
N TYR A 81 0.26 -8.43 -4.31
CA TYR A 81 1.16 -7.54 -3.61
C TYR A 81 2.41 -7.29 -4.46
N TYR A 82 2.65 -6.02 -4.77
CA TYR A 82 3.86 -5.51 -5.39
C TYR A 82 4.68 -4.83 -4.30
N LEU A 83 5.54 -5.60 -3.64
CA LEU A 83 6.30 -5.16 -2.47
C LEU A 83 7.23 -3.99 -2.81
N ARG A 84 7.83 -4.00 -4.00
CA ARG A 84 8.69 -2.92 -4.49
C ARG A 84 7.94 -1.60 -4.69
N LEU A 85 6.67 -1.69 -5.08
CA LEU A 85 5.82 -0.52 -5.35
C LEU A 85 5.00 -0.08 -4.14
N ASP A 86 5.06 -0.86 -3.05
CA ASP A 86 4.16 -0.75 -1.90
C ASP A 86 2.68 -0.72 -2.35
N ARG A 87 2.28 -1.67 -3.20
CA ARG A 87 0.90 -1.75 -3.72
C ARG A 87 0.24 -3.09 -3.47
N GLU A 88 -0.97 -3.01 -2.95
CA GLU A 88 -1.94 -4.08 -2.84
C GLU A 88 -3.08 -3.83 -3.84
N VAL A 89 -3.37 -4.83 -4.67
CA VAL A 89 -4.48 -4.79 -5.62
C VAL A 89 -5.36 -6.00 -5.41
N ALA A 90 -6.64 -5.78 -5.14
CA ALA A 90 -7.61 -6.85 -4.93
C ALA A 90 -8.54 -7.04 -6.12
N PHE A 91 -8.76 -8.30 -6.46
CA PHE A 91 -9.73 -8.74 -7.45
C PHE A 91 -10.75 -9.66 -6.78
N THR A 92 -12.02 -9.54 -7.16
CA THR A 92 -13.06 -10.52 -6.84
C THR A 92 -13.80 -10.93 -8.11
N ARG A 93 -14.74 -11.85 -8.00
CA ARG A 93 -15.67 -12.21 -9.07
C ARG A 93 -17.08 -11.81 -8.68
N ALA A 94 -17.87 -11.42 -9.66
CA ALA A 94 -19.29 -11.20 -9.52
C ALA A 94 -20.08 -12.32 -10.23
N PHE A 95 -21.04 -12.88 -9.53
CA PHE A 95 -22.01 -13.84 -10.01
C PHE A 95 -23.20 -13.12 -10.66
N ILE A 96 -23.42 -13.39 -11.93
CA ILE A 96 -24.59 -12.94 -12.67
C ILE A 96 -25.42 -14.19 -12.95
N LEU A 97 -26.65 -14.22 -12.41
CA LEU A 97 -27.56 -15.37 -12.53
C LEU A 97 -26.93 -16.69 -12.03
N GLY A 98 -26.17 -16.63 -10.93
CA GLY A 98 -25.52 -17.81 -10.34
C GLY A 98 -24.25 -18.28 -11.05
N HIS A 99 -23.80 -17.59 -12.11
CA HIS A 99 -22.54 -17.88 -12.79
C HIS A 99 -21.54 -16.76 -12.59
N PRO A 100 -20.28 -17.05 -12.21
CA PRO A 100 -19.27 -16.03 -12.01
C PRO A 100 -18.81 -15.50 -13.37
N LYS A 101 -19.35 -14.35 -13.77
CA LYS A 101 -19.22 -13.81 -15.12
C LYS A 101 -18.20 -12.71 -15.27
N MET A 102 -17.98 -11.93 -14.21
CA MET A 102 -17.13 -10.74 -14.29
C MET A 102 -16.11 -10.77 -13.17
N SER A 103 -14.88 -10.45 -13.52
CA SER A 103 -13.87 -10.12 -12.53
C SER A 103 -13.96 -8.63 -12.25
N LEU A 104 -13.69 -8.23 -11.03
CA LEU A 104 -13.77 -6.83 -10.62
C LEU A 104 -12.52 -6.50 -9.82
N ARG A 105 -11.82 -5.43 -10.23
CA ARG A 105 -10.79 -4.82 -9.39
C ARG A 105 -11.48 -3.97 -8.32
N LEU A 106 -11.35 -4.37 -7.07
CA LEU A 106 -12.00 -3.69 -5.95
C LEU A 106 -11.24 -2.44 -5.53
N PHE A 107 -9.93 -2.57 -5.32
CA PHE A 107 -9.09 -1.46 -4.90
C PHE A 107 -7.64 -1.61 -5.39
N ASP A 108 -6.95 -0.47 -5.41
CA ASP A 108 -5.50 -0.32 -5.56
C ASP A 108 -5.06 0.63 -4.43
N ARG A 109 -4.33 0.11 -3.46
CA ARG A 109 -3.97 0.84 -2.24
C ARG A 109 -2.55 0.51 -1.77
N PRO A 110 -1.97 1.31 -0.86
CA PRO A 110 -0.74 0.95 -0.17
C PRO A 110 -0.90 -0.34 0.66
N ILE A 111 0.16 -1.12 0.78
CA ILE A 111 0.11 -2.37 1.58
C ILE A 111 -0.05 -2.00 3.05
N ALA A 112 -1.01 -2.63 3.74
CA ALA A 112 -1.18 -2.42 5.16
C ALA A 112 0.11 -2.84 5.91
N PRO A 113 0.61 -2.05 6.89
CA PRO A 113 1.88 -2.34 7.56
C PRO A 113 1.94 -3.75 8.18
N VAL A 114 0.82 -4.21 8.74
CA VAL A 114 0.69 -5.55 9.32
C VAL A 114 0.85 -6.65 8.26
N ASP A 115 0.25 -6.47 7.09
CA ASP A 115 0.37 -7.42 5.98
C ASP A 115 1.77 -7.39 5.38
N ARG A 116 2.38 -6.20 5.29
CA ARG A 116 3.74 -6.07 4.79
C ARG A 116 4.73 -6.87 5.64
N VAL A 117 4.69 -6.73 6.96
CA VAL A 117 5.58 -7.47 7.87
C VAL A 117 5.34 -8.97 7.74
N ARG A 118 4.07 -9.41 7.78
CA ARG A 118 3.69 -10.83 7.65
C ARG A 118 4.14 -11.45 6.33
N ILE A 119 3.95 -10.73 5.23
CA ILE A 119 4.35 -11.17 3.89
C ILE A 119 5.87 -11.21 3.81
N GLU A 120 6.57 -10.19 4.28
CA GLU A 120 8.04 -10.20 4.28
C GLU A 120 8.58 -11.38 5.09
N GLU A 121 8.08 -11.65 6.30
CA GLU A 121 8.45 -12.83 7.08
C GLU A 121 8.20 -14.15 6.33
N SER A 122 7.02 -14.28 5.71
CA SER A 122 6.62 -15.47 4.95
C SER A 122 7.41 -15.66 3.65
N TYR A 123 7.71 -14.55 2.97
CA TYR A 123 8.48 -14.49 1.73
C TYR A 123 9.93 -14.87 2.00
N LEU A 124 10.52 -14.28 3.06
CA LEU A 124 11.84 -14.65 3.54
C LEU A 124 11.85 -16.15 3.85
N ALA A 125 10.92 -16.69 4.63
CA ALA A 125 10.93 -18.09 5.03
C ALA A 125 10.93 -19.09 3.85
N LYS A 126 10.35 -18.74 2.69
CA LYS A 126 10.20 -19.64 1.54
C LYS A 126 11.36 -19.64 0.54
N ASP A 127 12.11 -18.55 0.38
CA ASP A 127 13.16 -18.47 -0.65
C ASP A 127 14.38 -17.61 -0.22
N PRO A 128 15.44 -18.22 0.34
CA PRO A 128 16.62 -17.51 0.83
C PRO A 128 17.48 -16.89 -0.29
N ALA A 129 17.40 -17.38 -1.53
CA ALA A 129 18.15 -16.84 -2.66
C ALA A 129 17.48 -15.57 -3.19
N ARG A 130 16.16 -15.61 -3.35
CA ARG A 130 15.36 -14.44 -3.75
C ARG A 130 15.36 -13.35 -2.67
N ARG A 131 15.51 -13.75 -1.40
CA ARG A 131 15.83 -12.85 -0.28
C ARG A 131 17.17 -12.12 -0.48
N ALA A 132 18.22 -12.83 -0.90
CA ALA A 132 19.53 -12.22 -1.09
C ALA A 132 19.51 -11.18 -2.22
N GLU A 133 18.76 -11.47 -3.29
CA GLU A 133 18.55 -10.51 -4.40
C GLU A 133 17.76 -9.29 -3.95
N LEU A 134 16.64 -9.47 -3.24
CA LEU A 134 15.84 -8.34 -2.73
C LEU A 134 16.61 -7.49 -1.71
N ALA A 135 17.46 -8.13 -0.89
CA ALA A 135 18.34 -7.43 0.04
C ALA A 135 19.44 -6.65 -0.70
N ALA A 136 19.99 -7.22 -1.78
CA ALA A 136 20.97 -6.54 -2.62
C ALA A 136 20.35 -5.30 -3.30
N ASP A 137 19.15 -5.41 -3.86
CA ASP A 137 18.44 -4.27 -4.47
C ASP A 137 18.19 -3.14 -3.45
N ARG A 138 17.76 -3.51 -2.23
CA ARG A 138 17.56 -2.54 -1.13
C ARG A 138 18.87 -1.87 -0.72
N ALA A 139 19.96 -2.62 -0.67
CA ALA A 139 21.28 -2.08 -0.36
C ALA A 139 21.76 -1.10 -1.44
N VAL A 140 21.54 -1.40 -2.72
CA VAL A 140 21.86 -0.50 -3.84
C VAL A 140 21.06 0.78 -3.75
N ALA A 141 19.73 0.71 -3.58
CA ALA A 141 18.90 1.90 -3.46
C ALA A 141 19.26 2.78 -2.25
N ALA A 142 19.62 2.16 -1.12
CA ALA A 142 20.09 2.87 0.06
C ALA A 142 21.46 3.54 -0.16
N ALA A 143 22.39 2.86 -0.85
CA ALA A 143 23.69 3.40 -1.19
C ALA A 143 23.57 4.62 -2.11
N GLU A 144 22.74 4.56 -3.15
CA GLU A 144 22.50 5.70 -4.03
C GLU A 144 21.89 6.90 -3.27
N HIS A 145 21.01 6.64 -2.29
CA HIS A 145 20.46 7.70 -1.47
C HIS A 145 21.55 8.32 -0.57
N ALA A 146 22.39 7.49 0.05
CA ALA A 146 23.50 7.96 0.87
C ALA A 146 24.50 8.80 0.05
N GLU A 147 24.81 8.39 -1.19
CA GLU A 147 25.67 9.14 -2.11
C GLU A 147 25.06 10.52 -2.45
N ARG A 148 23.78 10.56 -2.84
CA ARG A 148 23.08 11.83 -3.09
C ARG A 148 23.06 12.74 -1.86
N ALA A 149 22.93 12.16 -0.67
CA ALA A 149 22.96 12.93 0.58
C ALA A 149 24.37 13.47 0.86
N ALA A 150 25.42 12.68 0.62
CA ALA A 150 26.80 13.10 0.76
C ALA A 150 27.15 14.25 -0.20
N ASP A 151 26.78 14.14 -1.48
CA ASP A 151 26.95 15.24 -2.45
C ASP A 151 26.19 16.51 -2.02
N GLY A 152 25.06 16.34 -1.34
CA GLY A 152 24.30 17.45 -0.76
C GLY A 152 25.05 18.15 0.37
N VAL A 153 25.67 17.37 1.25
CA VAL A 153 26.47 17.87 2.39
C VAL A 153 27.75 18.55 1.91
N GLU A 154 28.45 17.97 0.93
CA GLU A 154 29.67 18.57 0.36
C GLU A 154 29.39 19.95 -0.24
N ARG A 155 28.36 20.05 -1.08
CA ARG A 155 27.94 21.35 -1.65
C ARG A 155 27.51 22.38 -0.61
N LEU A 156 26.97 21.93 0.52
CA LEU A 156 26.62 22.80 1.65
C LEU A 156 27.87 23.28 2.40
N ALA A 157 28.85 22.40 2.58
CA ALA A 157 30.14 22.73 3.20
C ALA A 157 30.90 23.76 2.34
N ASP A 158 31.04 23.53 1.03
CA ASP A 158 31.69 24.47 0.10
C ASP A 158 31.04 25.85 0.15
N ARG A 159 29.70 25.89 0.22
CA ARG A 159 28.96 27.15 0.30
C ARG A 159 29.16 27.85 1.65
N ALA A 160 29.28 27.11 2.74
CA ALA A 160 29.55 27.66 4.07
C ALA A 160 30.98 28.20 4.18
N GLU A 161 31.96 27.53 3.57
CA GLU A 161 33.34 28.00 3.48
C GLU A 161 33.41 29.30 2.67
N HIS A 162 32.87 29.33 1.46
CA HIS A 162 32.83 30.53 0.64
C HIS A 162 32.12 31.71 1.34
N PHE A 163 31.01 31.43 2.05
CA PHE A 163 30.31 32.46 2.81
C PHE A 163 31.17 33.00 3.97
N SER A 164 31.91 32.13 4.65
CA SER A 164 32.81 32.52 5.74
C SER A 164 33.96 33.38 5.22
N GLU A 165 34.57 33.00 4.10
CA GLU A 165 35.64 33.76 3.42
C GLU A 165 35.16 35.15 2.97
N GLU A 166 33.94 35.24 2.44
CA GLU A 166 33.33 36.52 2.03
C GLU A 166 33.10 37.44 3.23
N MET A 167 32.58 36.91 4.35
CA MET A 167 32.41 37.67 5.59
C MET A 167 33.74 38.14 6.19
N GLU A 168 34.77 37.29 6.17
CA GLU A 168 36.11 37.63 6.66
C GLU A 168 36.74 38.74 5.82
N SER A 169 36.60 38.66 4.48
CA SER A 169 37.07 39.68 3.55
C SER A 169 36.38 41.03 3.77
N ASP A 170 35.06 41.03 3.95
CA ASP A 170 34.29 42.25 4.20
C ASP A 170 34.57 42.87 5.58
N PHE A 171 34.81 42.04 6.59
CA PHE A 171 35.23 42.48 7.93
C PHE A 171 36.59 43.19 7.86
N HIS A 172 37.59 42.58 7.22
CA HIS A 172 38.90 43.20 7.03
C HIS A 172 38.85 44.48 6.19
N ARG A 173 37.94 44.55 5.21
CA ARG A 173 37.71 45.76 4.39
C ARG A 173 37.14 46.92 5.22
N HIS A 174 36.22 46.64 6.15
CA HIS A 174 35.64 47.66 7.03
C HIS A 174 36.62 48.19 8.08
N LEU A 175 37.57 47.37 8.55
CA LEU A 175 38.59 47.79 9.53
C LEU A 175 39.73 48.65 8.94
N ARG A 176 39.88 48.68 7.62
CA ARG A 176 40.94 49.44 6.92
C ARG A 176 40.52 50.86 6.50
N LYS A 177 39.28 51.27 6.78
CA LYS A 177 38.77 52.64 6.62
C LYS A 177 38.72 53.35 7.97
#